data_AF-A0A7X7BDQ4-F1
#
_entry.id   AF-A0A7X7BDQ4-F1
#
_cell.length_a   1.000
_cell.length_b   1.000
_cell.length_c   1.000
_cell.angle_alpha   90.00
_cell.angle_beta   90.00
_cell.angle_gamma   90.00
#
_symmetry.space_group_name_H-M   'P 1'
#
loop_
_entity.id
_entity.type
_entity.pdbx_description
1 polymer ?
#
loop_
_entity_poly.entity_id
_entity_poly.type
_entity_poly.pdbx_seq_one_letter_code
_entity_poly.pdbx_strand_id
1 'polypeptide(L)'
;SKDYGTPRGHMNAVEDIIHTLRTGAPMTDEEGPQPATCWTCKSPDVPRMMDSVGVAEFYNKTWAHWGHEIVNPIGCADCHNAETMDLQISRPALIEGYESMGLNIQESTHQDMRSLACAQCHVEYYFTPEGKYLIFPWHNGMTMEGAEQYYDSIQFADYTHALSKAPIIKAQHPDYEIFKTGIHAQRGVSCADCHMPYTSEGGIKYSSHHVRSPLASMNNTCQVCHRETEEDLRNSVYERQRSANQIRNLVEKELSTAHLEAQFAWEKGATEAQMKDALQLIRQSQWRWDYAVASHGGSFHSPVEFQRILSLSLDRAHKARFEISKVLAELGYTGDVPLPDISTKAKAQKYIGLDMEIERSNKQYFQETVVPKWLKTAKNNNRLVSLK
;
A
#
# COMPACT_ATOMS: atom_id res chain seq x y z
N SER A 1 8.70 8.38 -3.94
CA SER A 1 9.22 9.76 -4.05
C SER A 1 8.67 10.53 -5.26
N LYS A 2 8.54 9.92 -6.45
CA LYS A 2 7.98 10.59 -7.64
C LYS A 2 6.53 11.03 -7.46
N ASP A 3 5.68 10.08 -7.04
CA ASP A 3 4.25 10.32 -6.93
C ASP A 3 3.55 9.36 -5.95
N TYR A 4 2.65 9.92 -5.16
CA TYR A 4 1.80 9.22 -4.18
C TYR A 4 0.59 10.11 -3.89
N GLY A 5 -0.61 9.54 -4.07
CA GLY A 5 -1.89 10.20 -3.83
C GLY A 5 -2.76 9.34 -2.93
N THR A 6 -3.68 9.98 -2.21
CA THR A 6 -4.67 9.28 -1.38
C THR A 6 -5.62 8.47 -2.27
N PRO A 7 -6.04 7.25 -1.86
CA PRO A 7 -6.99 6.47 -2.62
C PRO A 7 -8.32 7.23 -2.84
N ARG A 8 -8.93 7.01 -4.01
CA ARG A 8 -10.28 7.44 -4.36
C ARG A 8 -11.14 6.22 -4.74
N GLY A 9 -12.36 6.43 -5.21
CA GLY A 9 -13.31 5.34 -5.47
C GLY A 9 -12.79 4.31 -6.49
N HIS A 10 -13.17 3.04 -6.31
CA HIS A 10 -12.74 1.89 -7.12
C HIS A 10 -12.83 2.06 -8.63
N MET A 11 -13.80 2.85 -9.12
CA MET A 11 -13.94 3.17 -10.55
C MET A 11 -12.71 3.85 -11.16
N ASN A 12 -11.87 4.47 -10.34
CA ASN A 12 -10.66 5.15 -10.81
C ASN A 12 -9.42 4.26 -10.75
N ALA A 13 -9.50 2.99 -10.32
CA ALA A 13 -8.33 2.17 -10.06
C ALA A 13 -7.42 2.00 -11.30
N VAL A 14 -8.01 1.73 -12.47
CA VAL A 14 -7.30 1.63 -13.76
C VAL A 14 -6.79 3.01 -14.21
N GLU A 15 -7.60 4.05 -14.04
CA GLU A 15 -7.19 5.41 -14.38
C GLU A 15 -5.96 5.84 -13.54
N ASP A 16 -6.00 5.67 -12.22
CA ASP A 16 -4.96 6.10 -11.29
C ASP A 16 -3.62 5.41 -11.53
N ILE A 17 -3.64 4.10 -11.81
CA ILE A 17 -2.40 3.36 -12.12
C ILE A 17 -1.82 3.76 -13.48
N ILE A 18 -2.66 4.12 -14.44
CA ILE A 18 -2.22 4.69 -15.73
C ILE A 18 -1.66 6.10 -15.55
N HIS A 19 -2.19 6.89 -14.61
CA HIS A 19 -1.80 8.30 -14.46
C HIS A 19 -0.61 8.53 -13.54
N THR A 20 -0.40 7.66 -12.54
CA THR A 20 0.68 7.87 -11.57
C THR A 20 2.07 7.86 -12.22
N LEU A 21 2.96 8.73 -11.76
CA LEU A 21 4.35 8.75 -12.24
C LEU A 21 5.12 7.47 -11.86
N ARG A 22 4.60 6.66 -10.94
CA ARG A 22 5.24 5.40 -10.51
C ARG A 22 5.35 4.37 -11.64
N THR A 23 4.39 4.36 -12.58
CA THR A 23 4.38 3.45 -13.74
C THR A 23 5.20 3.98 -14.92
N GLY A 24 5.79 5.17 -14.81
CA GLY A 24 6.63 5.76 -15.86
C GLY A 24 5.85 6.07 -17.14
N ALA A 25 6.57 6.14 -18.26
CA ALA A 25 6.04 6.48 -19.58
C ALA A 25 6.57 5.50 -20.66
N PRO A 26 6.20 4.20 -20.57
CA PRO A 26 6.69 3.19 -21.51
C PRO A 26 6.12 3.42 -22.91
N MET A 27 6.98 3.39 -23.94
CA MET A 27 6.56 3.60 -25.33
C MET A 27 6.34 2.29 -26.09
N THR A 28 6.80 1.17 -25.51
CA THR A 28 6.63 -0.20 -26.00
C THR A 28 6.15 -1.13 -24.89
N ASP A 29 5.74 -2.34 -25.24
CA ASP A 29 5.18 -3.33 -24.32
C ASP A 29 6.26 -3.98 -23.43
N GLU A 30 7.54 -3.80 -23.76
CA GLU A 30 8.69 -4.32 -23.01
C GLU A 30 9.39 -3.25 -22.17
N GLU A 31 8.90 -2.00 -22.22
CA GLU A 31 9.44 -0.87 -21.47
C GLU A 31 8.72 -0.62 -20.14
N GLY A 32 9.34 0.22 -19.32
CA GLY A 32 8.74 0.79 -18.12
C GLY A 32 9.33 0.23 -16.81
N PRO A 33 9.24 1.01 -15.71
CA PRO A 33 9.88 0.65 -14.46
C PRO A 33 9.12 -0.41 -13.64
N GLN A 34 7.87 -0.72 -13.99
CA GLN A 34 6.98 -1.56 -13.19
C GLN A 34 6.64 -2.88 -13.88
N PRO A 35 6.52 -3.98 -13.13
CA PRO A 35 6.04 -5.25 -13.66
C PRO A 35 4.52 -5.27 -13.83
N ALA A 36 4.04 -6.26 -14.58
CA ALA A 36 2.63 -6.57 -14.74
C ALA A 36 1.89 -6.78 -13.42
N THR A 37 2.59 -7.23 -12.38
CA THR A 37 2.08 -7.42 -11.02
C THR A 37 1.38 -6.18 -10.46
N CYS A 38 1.77 -4.98 -10.88
CA CYS A 38 1.11 -3.73 -10.48
C CYS A 38 -0.38 -3.66 -10.87
N TRP A 39 -0.82 -4.41 -11.88
CA TRP A 39 -2.22 -4.48 -12.29
C TRP A 39 -3.10 -5.32 -11.35
N THR A 40 -2.51 -6.24 -10.58
CA THR A 40 -3.24 -7.34 -9.89
C THR A 40 -4.47 -6.88 -9.11
N CYS A 41 -4.35 -5.75 -8.43
CA CYS A 41 -5.37 -5.21 -7.54
C CYS A 41 -6.13 -4.01 -8.16
N LYS A 42 -6.30 -3.98 -9.48
CA LYS A 42 -6.87 -2.81 -10.19
C LYS A 42 -8.05 -3.12 -11.10
N SER A 43 -8.28 -4.39 -11.45
CA SER A 43 -9.22 -4.73 -12.52
C SER A 43 -9.68 -6.20 -12.47
N PRO A 44 -10.94 -6.49 -12.86
CA PRO A 44 -11.42 -7.84 -13.11
C PRO A 44 -10.84 -8.49 -14.36
N ASP A 45 -10.12 -7.74 -15.21
CA ASP A 45 -9.37 -8.32 -16.33
C ASP A 45 -8.18 -9.18 -15.85
N VAL A 46 -7.69 -8.95 -14.63
CA VAL A 46 -6.57 -9.70 -14.06
C VAL A 46 -6.86 -11.19 -13.94
N PRO A 47 -7.93 -11.65 -13.25
CA PRO A 47 -8.21 -13.08 -13.13
C PRO A 47 -8.48 -13.69 -14.51
N ARG A 48 -9.19 -12.98 -15.41
CA ARG A 48 -9.36 -13.40 -16.81
C ARG A 48 -8.01 -13.65 -17.50
N MET A 49 -7.06 -12.74 -17.33
CA MET A 49 -5.72 -12.86 -17.92
C MET A 49 -4.94 -14.00 -17.28
N MET A 50 -4.95 -14.12 -15.95
CA MET A 50 -4.29 -15.21 -15.23
C MET A 50 -4.84 -16.58 -15.63
N ASP A 51 -6.16 -16.70 -15.82
CA ASP A 51 -6.80 -17.94 -16.31
C ASP A 51 -6.36 -18.26 -17.76
N SER A 52 -6.18 -17.23 -18.59
CA SER A 52 -5.84 -17.41 -20.00
C SER A 52 -4.36 -17.68 -20.26
N VAL A 53 -3.44 -17.07 -19.51
CA VAL A 53 -2.00 -17.15 -19.77
C VAL A 53 -1.22 -17.85 -18.67
N GLY A 54 -1.82 -18.05 -17.51
CA GLY A 54 -1.18 -18.54 -16.30
C GLY A 54 -0.67 -17.41 -15.40
N VAL A 55 -0.72 -17.62 -14.08
CA VAL A 55 -0.36 -16.64 -13.04
C VAL A 55 1.09 -16.17 -13.17
N ALA A 56 2.04 -17.12 -13.27
CA ALA A 56 3.46 -16.81 -13.38
C ALA A 56 3.79 -16.05 -14.69
N GLU A 57 3.18 -16.45 -15.80
CA GLU A 57 3.38 -15.79 -17.09
C GLU A 57 2.80 -14.37 -17.11
N PHE A 58 1.67 -14.16 -16.43
CA PHE A 58 1.10 -12.83 -16.25
C PHE A 58 2.08 -11.90 -15.54
N TYR A 59 2.67 -12.33 -14.41
CA TYR A 59 3.60 -11.52 -13.61
C TYR A 59 4.94 -11.25 -14.31
N ASN A 60 5.42 -12.18 -15.13
CA ASN A 60 6.73 -12.08 -15.78
C ASN A 60 6.80 -11.03 -16.92
N LYS A 61 5.72 -10.28 -17.16
CA LYS A 61 5.68 -9.19 -18.14
C LYS A 61 5.90 -7.83 -17.47
N THR A 62 6.15 -6.80 -18.30
CA THR A 62 6.10 -5.42 -17.83
C THR A 62 4.64 -4.98 -17.60
N TRP A 63 4.47 -3.89 -16.87
CA TRP A 63 3.17 -3.24 -16.72
C TRP A 63 2.59 -2.80 -18.07
N ALA A 64 3.42 -2.33 -19.00
CA ALA A 64 2.98 -1.84 -20.30
C ALA A 64 2.38 -2.95 -21.17
N HIS A 65 2.94 -4.15 -21.10
CA HIS A 65 2.55 -5.30 -21.92
C HIS A 65 1.05 -5.60 -21.90
N TRP A 66 0.44 -5.54 -20.71
CA TRP A 66 -0.99 -5.83 -20.54
C TRP A 66 -1.89 -4.59 -20.59
N GLY A 67 -1.36 -3.41 -20.89
CA GLY A 67 -2.15 -2.17 -20.84
C GLY A 67 -3.36 -2.14 -21.79
N HIS A 68 -3.31 -2.92 -22.88
CA HIS A 68 -4.43 -3.10 -23.81
C HIS A 68 -5.41 -4.21 -23.41
N GLU A 69 -5.07 -5.05 -22.44
CA GLU A 69 -5.94 -6.11 -21.92
C GLU A 69 -6.63 -5.70 -20.62
N ILE A 70 -6.01 -4.84 -19.81
CA ILE A 70 -6.49 -4.50 -18.46
C ILE A 70 -7.08 -3.10 -18.48
N VAL A 71 -8.38 -3.02 -18.75
CA VAL A 71 -9.07 -1.76 -19.09
C VAL A 71 -10.35 -1.52 -18.32
N ASN A 72 -10.88 -2.54 -17.64
CA ASN A 72 -12.07 -2.42 -16.81
C ASN A 72 -11.65 -2.10 -15.37
N PRO A 73 -12.24 -1.09 -14.71
CA PRO A 73 -11.95 -0.84 -13.29
C PRO A 73 -12.49 -1.97 -12.42
N ILE A 74 -12.04 -2.00 -11.16
CA ILE A 74 -12.48 -2.97 -10.13
C ILE A 74 -14.00 -3.18 -10.20
N GLY A 75 -14.44 -4.43 -10.28
CA GLY A 75 -15.82 -4.78 -10.57
C GLY A 75 -16.24 -6.16 -10.06
N CYS A 76 -17.37 -6.65 -10.56
CA CYS A 76 -18.07 -7.82 -10.02
C CYS A 76 -17.17 -9.07 -9.93
N ALA A 77 -16.46 -9.39 -11.01
CA ALA A 77 -15.64 -10.60 -11.10
C ALA A 77 -14.38 -10.58 -10.22
N ASP A 78 -14.06 -9.44 -9.58
CA ASP A 78 -13.01 -9.42 -8.56
C ASP A 78 -13.46 -10.10 -7.27
N CYS A 79 -14.76 -10.05 -6.95
CA CYS A 79 -15.30 -10.48 -5.65
C CYS A 79 -16.39 -11.55 -5.77
N HIS A 80 -16.97 -11.76 -6.95
CA HIS A 80 -18.11 -12.64 -7.15
C HIS A 80 -17.86 -13.68 -8.24
N ASN A 81 -18.37 -14.88 -8.03
CA ASN A 81 -18.50 -15.89 -9.07
C ASN A 81 -19.49 -15.40 -10.14
N ALA A 82 -19.13 -15.49 -11.42
CA ALA A 82 -19.95 -14.96 -12.51
C ALA A 82 -21.26 -15.75 -12.78
N GLU A 83 -21.36 -16.99 -12.31
CA GLU A 83 -22.53 -17.85 -12.51
C GLU A 83 -23.48 -17.80 -11.31
N THR A 84 -22.92 -17.91 -10.10
CA THR A 84 -23.73 -18.01 -8.87
C THR A 84 -23.92 -16.68 -8.14
N MET A 85 -23.08 -15.68 -8.45
CA MET A 85 -22.96 -14.42 -7.70
C MET A 85 -22.49 -14.59 -6.24
N ASP A 86 -22.03 -15.78 -5.84
CA ASP A 86 -21.44 -15.98 -4.52
C ASP A 86 -20.11 -15.24 -4.38
N LEU A 87 -19.75 -14.87 -3.14
CA LEU A 87 -18.43 -14.32 -2.87
C LEU A 87 -17.34 -15.35 -3.23
N GLN A 88 -16.36 -14.92 -4.00
CA GLN A 88 -15.25 -15.75 -4.46
C GLN A 88 -13.93 -14.99 -4.31
N ILE A 89 -12.88 -15.74 -3.97
CA ILE A 89 -11.50 -15.27 -4.06
C ILE A 89 -11.01 -15.56 -5.49
N SER A 90 -10.73 -14.51 -6.23
CA SER A 90 -10.23 -14.54 -7.61
C SER A 90 -8.72 -14.32 -7.69
N ARG A 91 -8.06 -13.96 -6.57
CA ARG A 91 -6.62 -13.69 -6.51
C ARG A 91 -5.88 -14.83 -5.79
N PRO A 92 -5.02 -15.60 -6.50
CA PRO A 92 -4.26 -16.70 -5.90
C PRO A 92 -3.40 -16.30 -4.70
N ALA A 93 -2.79 -15.11 -4.75
CA ALA A 93 -1.91 -14.62 -3.67
C ALA A 93 -2.57 -14.60 -2.28
N LEU A 94 -3.89 -14.40 -2.18
CA LEU A 94 -4.59 -14.47 -0.89
C LEU A 94 -4.69 -15.91 -0.37
N ILE A 95 -4.92 -16.87 -1.26
CA ILE A 95 -4.96 -18.30 -0.93
C ILE A 95 -3.57 -18.73 -0.47
N GLU A 96 -2.54 -18.42 -1.26
CA GLU A 96 -1.13 -18.71 -0.96
C GLU A 96 -0.67 -18.04 0.35
N GLY A 97 -1.13 -16.82 0.64
CA GLY A 97 -0.88 -16.13 1.90
C GLY A 97 -1.43 -16.89 3.11
N TYR A 98 -2.64 -17.45 3.01
CA TYR A 98 -3.20 -18.32 4.05
C TYR A 98 -2.44 -19.63 4.19
N GLU A 99 -2.08 -20.26 3.08
CA GLU A 99 -1.27 -21.49 3.06
C GLU A 99 0.10 -21.27 3.73
N SER A 100 0.72 -20.10 3.54
CA SER A 100 2.01 -19.75 4.17
C SER A 100 1.95 -19.71 5.70
N MET A 101 0.76 -19.47 6.27
CA MET A 101 0.49 -19.53 7.71
C MET A 101 0.07 -20.93 8.18
N GLY A 102 -0.04 -21.91 7.28
CA GLY A 102 -0.60 -23.22 7.57
C GLY A 102 -2.12 -23.20 7.77
N LEU A 103 -2.82 -22.21 7.20
CA LEU A 103 -4.27 -22.08 7.28
C LEU A 103 -4.93 -22.42 5.93
N ASN A 104 -6.13 -22.98 5.98
CA ASN A 104 -6.93 -23.25 4.79
C ASN A 104 -8.02 -22.16 4.64
N ILE A 105 -7.88 -21.32 3.62
CA ILE A 105 -8.84 -20.24 3.38
C ILE A 105 -10.26 -20.74 3.07
N GLN A 106 -10.42 -21.99 2.61
CA GLN A 106 -11.72 -22.58 2.31
C GLN A 106 -12.57 -22.88 3.56
N GLU A 107 -11.95 -22.86 4.74
CA GLU A 107 -12.66 -23.03 6.02
C GLU A 107 -13.29 -21.72 6.52
N SER A 108 -13.10 -20.63 5.77
CA SER A 108 -13.64 -19.30 6.08
C SER A 108 -15.17 -19.31 6.10
N THR A 109 -15.75 -18.69 7.13
CA THR A 109 -17.20 -18.51 7.20
C THR A 109 -17.66 -17.45 6.19
N HIS A 110 -18.97 -17.38 5.94
CA HIS A 110 -19.53 -16.29 5.12
C HIS A 110 -19.18 -14.89 5.70
N GLN A 111 -19.11 -14.76 7.02
CA GLN A 111 -18.73 -13.50 7.66
C GLN A 111 -17.25 -13.17 7.46
N ASP A 112 -16.37 -14.17 7.41
CA ASP A 112 -14.96 -13.98 7.06
C ASP A 112 -14.82 -13.55 5.59
N MET A 113 -15.57 -14.18 4.68
CA MET A 113 -15.58 -13.86 3.25
C MET A 113 -15.94 -12.41 2.95
N ARG A 114 -16.80 -11.79 3.77
CA ARG A 114 -17.17 -10.36 3.72
C ARG A 114 -16.00 -9.40 4.02
N SER A 115 -14.89 -9.90 4.54
CA SER A 115 -13.63 -9.17 4.67
C SER A 115 -12.56 -9.69 3.71
N LEU A 116 -12.54 -11.00 3.43
CA LEU A 116 -11.55 -11.62 2.53
C LEU A 116 -11.69 -11.16 1.09
N ALA A 117 -12.90 -10.85 0.62
CA ALA A 117 -13.09 -10.23 -0.69
C ALA A 117 -12.28 -8.92 -0.83
N CYS A 118 -12.16 -8.15 0.26
CA CYS A 118 -11.33 -6.94 0.33
C CYS A 118 -9.83 -7.27 0.47
N ALA A 119 -9.50 -8.30 1.26
CA ALA A 119 -8.13 -8.74 1.55
C ALA A 119 -7.38 -9.30 0.31
N GLN A 120 -8.05 -9.46 -0.83
CA GLN A 120 -7.40 -9.76 -2.10
C GLN A 120 -6.49 -8.62 -2.58
N CYS A 121 -6.73 -7.40 -2.09
CA CYS A 121 -6.07 -6.18 -2.54
C CYS A 121 -5.59 -5.30 -1.37
N HIS A 122 -6.37 -5.22 -0.30
CA HIS A 122 -6.15 -4.33 0.84
C HIS A 122 -5.24 -4.97 1.90
N VAL A 123 -4.02 -5.28 1.49
CA VAL A 123 -3.01 -6.03 2.27
C VAL A 123 -1.61 -5.53 1.96
N GLU A 124 -0.67 -5.85 2.85
CA GLU A 124 0.77 -5.74 2.60
C GLU A 124 1.22 -6.80 1.59
N TYR A 125 2.13 -6.41 0.71
CA TYR A 125 2.71 -7.31 -0.28
C TYR A 125 4.09 -6.88 -0.74
N TYR A 126 4.84 -7.83 -1.27
CA TYR A 126 6.06 -7.58 -2.04
C TYR A 126 6.09 -8.38 -3.33
N PHE A 127 7.07 -8.06 -4.17
CA PHE A 127 7.38 -8.82 -5.38
C PHE A 127 8.69 -9.55 -5.20
N THR A 128 8.72 -10.85 -5.51
CA THR A 128 9.99 -11.60 -5.50
C THR A 128 10.99 -10.96 -6.46
N PRO A 129 12.31 -10.97 -6.15
CA PRO A 129 13.31 -10.39 -7.03
C PRO A 129 13.27 -10.97 -8.45
N GLU A 130 13.09 -12.29 -8.54
CA GLU A 130 12.92 -13.06 -9.77
C GLU A 130 11.44 -13.19 -10.14
N GLY A 131 11.09 -12.95 -11.40
CA GLY A 131 9.73 -13.09 -11.93
C GLY A 131 8.69 -12.08 -11.41
N LYS A 132 9.05 -11.27 -10.40
CA LYS A 132 8.18 -10.26 -9.78
C LYS A 132 6.86 -10.84 -9.26
N TYR A 133 6.91 -12.06 -8.73
CA TYR A 133 5.75 -12.78 -8.24
C TYR A 133 5.18 -12.10 -6.99
N LEU A 134 3.87 -11.92 -6.94
CA LEU A 134 3.18 -11.28 -5.82
C LEU A 134 3.13 -12.22 -4.61
N ILE A 135 3.59 -11.77 -3.45
CA ILE A 135 3.50 -12.55 -2.20
C ILE A 135 3.03 -11.64 -1.06
N PHE A 136 2.14 -12.16 -0.22
CA PHE A 136 1.79 -11.56 1.07
C PHE A 136 2.77 -12.11 2.14
N PRO A 137 3.50 -11.26 2.89
CA PRO A 137 4.59 -11.68 3.77
C PRO A 137 4.08 -12.27 5.11
N TRP A 138 3.14 -13.22 5.04
CA TRP A 138 2.41 -13.74 6.21
C TRP A 138 3.01 -15.03 6.79
N HIS A 139 4.18 -15.47 6.34
CA HIS A 139 4.84 -16.70 6.81
C HIS A 139 5.01 -16.78 8.34
N ASN A 140 5.13 -15.63 9.02
CA ASN A 140 5.22 -15.52 10.48
C ASN A 140 3.96 -14.86 11.09
N GLY A 141 2.81 -15.01 10.42
CA GLY A 141 1.55 -14.35 10.75
C GLY A 141 1.42 -12.93 10.17
N MET A 142 0.26 -12.31 10.44
CA MET A 142 -0.13 -11.00 9.89
C MET A 142 0.31 -9.80 10.74
N THR A 143 1.19 -9.97 11.72
CA THR A 143 1.67 -8.85 12.54
C THR A 143 2.78 -8.10 11.81
N MET A 144 2.93 -6.81 12.13
CA MET A 144 4.04 -6.00 11.61
C MET A 144 5.39 -6.65 11.93
N GLU A 145 5.56 -7.15 13.15
CA GLU A 145 6.78 -7.86 13.56
C GLU A 145 6.97 -9.20 12.84
N GLY A 146 5.90 -9.93 12.56
CA GLY A 146 5.96 -11.20 11.81
C GLY A 146 6.50 -10.97 10.40
N ALA A 147 5.95 -9.98 9.70
CA ALA A 147 6.44 -9.57 8.39
C ALA A 147 7.88 -9.01 8.46
N GLU A 148 8.23 -8.19 9.48
CA GLU A 148 9.61 -7.70 9.71
C GLU A 148 10.60 -8.89 9.81
N GLN A 149 10.28 -9.89 10.64
CA GLN A 149 11.09 -11.10 10.83
C GLN A 149 11.20 -11.92 9.55
N TYR A 150 10.11 -12.03 8.80
CA TYR A 150 10.11 -12.75 7.53
C TYR A 150 11.04 -12.06 6.52
N TYR A 151 10.87 -10.76 6.28
CA TYR A 151 11.71 -10.00 5.36
C TYR A 151 13.19 -10.03 5.73
N ASP A 152 13.51 -9.93 7.02
CA ASP A 152 14.89 -10.03 7.50
C ASP A 152 15.46 -11.44 7.29
N SER A 153 14.66 -12.50 7.46
CA SER A 153 15.11 -13.89 7.24
C SER A 153 15.49 -14.18 5.79
N ILE A 154 14.84 -13.52 4.83
CA ILE A 154 15.14 -13.63 3.40
C ILE A 154 16.03 -12.48 2.90
N GLN A 155 16.53 -11.62 3.80
CA GLN A 155 17.37 -10.46 3.50
C GLN A 155 16.78 -9.55 2.40
N PHE A 156 15.46 -9.38 2.40
CA PHE A 156 14.75 -8.67 1.34
C PHE A 156 14.85 -7.15 1.50
N ALA A 157 14.94 -6.43 0.39
CA ALA A 157 14.75 -4.99 0.34
C ALA A 157 14.09 -4.61 -0.99
N ASP A 158 13.08 -3.75 -0.94
CA ASP A 158 12.45 -3.18 -2.12
C ASP A 158 13.42 -2.24 -2.86
N TYR A 159 14.20 -1.47 -2.10
CA TYR A 159 15.17 -0.56 -2.66
C TYR A 159 16.26 -0.18 -1.64
N THR A 160 17.40 0.27 -2.15
CA THR A 160 18.41 0.96 -1.34
C THR A 160 18.11 2.45 -1.30
N HIS A 161 17.97 3.02 -0.11
CA HIS A 161 17.64 4.44 0.04
C HIS A 161 18.75 5.34 -0.53
N ALA A 162 18.41 6.27 -1.42
CA ALA A 162 19.39 7.06 -2.17
C ALA A 162 20.34 7.90 -1.27
N LEU A 163 19.83 8.44 -0.16
CA LEU A 163 20.58 9.26 0.79
C LEU A 163 21.38 8.39 1.78
N SER A 164 20.67 7.74 2.71
CA SER A 164 21.27 6.93 3.78
C SER A 164 21.93 5.62 3.33
N LYS A 165 21.65 5.10 2.13
CA LYS A 165 22.07 3.77 1.66
C LYS A 165 21.48 2.60 2.47
N ALA A 166 20.49 2.83 3.34
CA ALA A 166 19.81 1.77 4.06
C ALA A 166 19.02 0.86 3.11
N PRO A 167 19.00 -0.47 3.32
CA PRO A 167 18.14 -1.39 2.59
C PRO A 167 16.70 -1.31 3.12
N ILE A 168 15.79 -0.74 2.35
CA ILE A 168 14.43 -0.41 2.79
C ILE A 168 13.42 -1.47 2.37
N ILE A 169 12.47 -1.75 3.27
CA ILE A 169 11.20 -2.43 2.96
C ILE A 169 10.13 -1.35 2.80
N LYS A 170 9.34 -1.42 1.74
CA LYS A 170 8.16 -0.58 1.52
C LYS A 170 6.93 -1.35 2.02
N ALA A 171 6.08 -0.69 2.80
CA ALA A 171 4.78 -1.25 3.18
C ALA A 171 3.65 -0.69 2.31
N GLN A 172 2.67 -1.52 1.93
CA GLN A 172 1.56 -1.19 1.05
C GLN A 172 0.27 -1.52 1.76
N HIS A 173 -0.53 -0.50 2.09
CA HIS A 173 -1.91 -0.60 2.58
C HIS A 173 -2.27 -1.90 3.34
N PRO A 174 -1.63 -2.20 4.50
CA PRO A 174 -1.91 -3.37 5.33
C PRO A 174 -3.25 -3.21 6.09
N ASP A 175 -4.31 -2.90 5.35
CA ASP A 175 -5.62 -2.58 5.90
C ASP A 175 -6.22 -3.81 6.59
N TYR A 176 -6.15 -4.99 5.96
CA TYR A 176 -6.68 -6.24 6.53
C TYR A 176 -5.88 -6.65 7.77
N GLU A 177 -4.56 -6.63 7.70
CA GLU A 177 -3.67 -7.02 8.78
C GLU A 177 -3.88 -6.13 10.02
N ILE A 178 -3.87 -4.80 9.83
CA ILE A 178 -4.12 -3.86 10.93
C ILE A 178 -5.56 -4.02 11.44
N PHE A 179 -6.55 -4.13 10.56
CA PHE A 179 -7.94 -4.34 10.95
C PHE A 179 -8.12 -5.57 11.84
N LYS A 180 -7.48 -6.69 11.52
CA LYS A 180 -7.58 -7.94 12.31
C LYS A 180 -7.09 -7.79 13.75
N THR A 181 -6.23 -6.83 14.04
CA THR A 181 -5.79 -6.51 15.41
C THR A 181 -6.80 -5.65 16.18
N GLY A 182 -7.74 -5.00 15.49
CA GLY A 182 -8.65 -4.02 16.05
C GLY A 182 -9.89 -4.62 16.71
N ILE A 183 -10.52 -3.83 17.60
CA ILE A 183 -11.67 -4.30 18.38
C ILE A 183 -12.87 -4.68 17.50
N HIS A 184 -13.09 -4.02 16.36
CA HIS A 184 -14.19 -4.35 15.46
C HIS A 184 -14.04 -5.78 14.90
N ALA A 185 -12.86 -6.12 14.38
CA ALA A 185 -12.57 -7.47 13.90
C ALA A 185 -12.63 -8.52 15.03
N GLN A 186 -12.10 -8.19 16.22
CA GLN A 186 -12.18 -9.07 17.40
C GLN A 186 -13.63 -9.36 17.84
N ARG A 187 -14.59 -8.48 17.49
CA ARG A 187 -16.03 -8.66 17.76
C ARG A 187 -16.80 -9.20 16.54
N GLY A 188 -16.11 -9.63 15.49
CA GLY A 188 -16.73 -10.25 14.31
C GLY A 188 -17.37 -9.29 13.32
N VAL A 189 -17.13 -7.97 13.44
CA VAL A 189 -17.52 -6.99 12.42
C VAL A 189 -16.62 -7.21 11.20
N SER A 190 -17.19 -7.17 10.00
CA SER A 190 -16.48 -7.31 8.72
C SER A 190 -16.25 -5.98 8.03
N CYS A 191 -15.34 -5.94 7.04
CA CYS A 191 -15.16 -4.77 6.17
C CYS A 191 -16.50 -4.29 5.56
N ALA A 192 -17.29 -5.25 5.07
CA ALA A 192 -18.57 -4.99 4.42
C ALA A 192 -19.62 -4.41 5.37
N ASP A 193 -19.57 -4.66 6.69
CA ASP A 193 -20.53 -4.09 7.64
C ASP A 193 -20.44 -2.55 7.70
N CYS A 194 -19.24 -2.00 7.52
CA CYS A 194 -19.01 -0.55 7.52
C CYS A 194 -18.98 0.05 6.11
N HIS A 195 -18.34 -0.62 5.15
CA HIS A 195 -18.09 -0.05 3.82
C HIS A 195 -19.11 -0.45 2.76
N MET A 196 -19.89 -1.51 2.99
CA MET A 196 -20.93 -2.00 2.11
C MET A 196 -22.24 -2.25 2.90
N PRO A 197 -22.76 -1.22 3.60
CA PRO A 197 -23.90 -1.39 4.49
C PRO A 197 -25.11 -1.90 3.72
N TYR A 198 -25.95 -2.65 4.42
CA TYR A 198 -27.23 -3.02 3.88
C TYR A 198 -28.14 -1.80 3.76
N THR A 199 -28.85 -1.73 2.64
CA THR A 199 -29.91 -0.77 2.39
C THR A 199 -31.19 -1.52 2.02
N SER A 200 -32.33 -0.87 2.20
CA SER A 200 -33.64 -1.45 1.92
C SER A 200 -34.41 -0.53 0.98
N GLU A 201 -34.77 -1.03 -0.20
CA GLU A 201 -35.76 -0.40 -1.08
C GLU A 201 -36.89 -1.40 -1.36
N GLY A 202 -38.13 -0.95 -1.24
CA GLY A 202 -39.30 -1.78 -1.53
C GLY A 202 -39.40 -3.08 -0.70
N GLY A 203 -38.77 -3.13 0.48
CA GLY A 203 -38.74 -4.33 1.34
C GLY A 203 -37.67 -5.35 0.97
N ILE A 204 -36.85 -5.09 -0.06
CA ILE A 204 -35.72 -5.93 -0.45
C ILE A 204 -34.44 -5.34 0.14
N LYS A 205 -33.70 -6.19 0.85
CA LYS A 205 -32.41 -5.84 1.43
C LYS A 205 -31.29 -6.15 0.43
N TYR A 206 -30.46 -5.18 0.12
CA TYR A 206 -29.26 -5.37 -0.71
C TYR A 206 -28.05 -4.65 -0.11
N SER A 207 -26.85 -5.10 -0.45
CA SER A 207 -25.61 -4.45 -0.03
C SER A 207 -25.29 -3.27 -0.94
N SER A 208 -25.03 -2.11 -0.35
CA SER A 208 -24.48 -0.98 -1.09
C SER A 208 -23.11 -1.35 -1.65
N HIS A 209 -22.93 -1.25 -2.97
CA HIS A 209 -21.64 -1.43 -3.63
C HIS A 209 -20.88 -0.12 -3.85
N HIS A 210 -21.43 1.01 -3.38
CA HIS A 210 -20.71 2.28 -3.35
C HIS A 210 -19.74 2.31 -2.17
N VAL A 211 -18.64 1.57 -2.29
CA VAL A 211 -17.57 1.50 -1.29
C VAL A 211 -16.98 2.90 -1.08
N ARG A 212 -17.20 3.47 0.11
CA ARG A 212 -16.78 4.83 0.48
C ARG A 212 -16.54 4.93 1.98
N SER A 213 -16.21 6.12 2.46
CA SER A 213 -16.11 6.39 3.90
C SER A 213 -17.43 6.07 4.61
N PRO A 214 -17.43 5.22 5.66
CA PRO A 214 -18.64 4.92 6.45
C PRO A 214 -19.23 6.17 7.13
N LEU A 215 -18.40 7.19 7.37
CA LEU A 215 -18.84 8.48 7.94
C LEU A 215 -19.84 9.23 7.06
N ALA A 216 -19.95 8.87 5.76
CA ALA A 216 -20.93 9.44 4.84
C ALA A 216 -22.34 8.83 5.00
N SER A 217 -22.49 7.74 5.76
CA SER A 217 -23.78 7.07 5.97
C SER A 217 -23.77 6.40 7.35
N MET A 218 -23.69 7.20 8.42
CA MET A 218 -23.48 6.68 9.78
C MET A 218 -24.72 6.00 10.35
N ASN A 219 -25.91 6.45 9.95
CA ASN A 219 -27.19 5.86 10.32
C ASN A 219 -27.32 4.36 9.97
N ASN A 220 -26.79 3.91 8.84
CA ASN A 220 -26.87 2.53 8.36
C ASN A 220 -25.53 1.78 8.41
N THR A 221 -24.49 2.40 8.98
CA THR A 221 -23.20 1.76 9.27
C THR A 221 -22.98 1.69 10.78
N CYS A 222 -22.61 2.81 11.40
CA CYS A 222 -22.21 2.89 12.80
C CYS A 222 -23.40 2.69 13.75
N GLN A 223 -24.52 3.38 13.48
CA GLN A 223 -25.70 3.38 14.37
C GLN A 223 -26.54 2.09 14.28
N VAL A 224 -26.13 1.13 13.44
CA VAL A 224 -26.64 -0.24 13.50
C VAL A 224 -26.23 -0.92 14.82
N CYS A 225 -25.07 -0.55 15.37
CA CYS A 225 -24.52 -1.11 16.62
C CYS A 225 -24.39 -0.08 17.74
N HIS A 226 -24.21 1.20 17.40
CA HIS A 226 -23.95 2.30 18.33
C HIS A 226 -25.20 3.12 18.62
N ARG A 227 -25.32 3.65 19.84
CA ARG A 227 -26.48 4.47 20.27
C ARG A 227 -26.16 5.96 20.36
N GLU A 228 -24.90 6.30 20.22
CA GLU A 228 -24.38 7.65 20.22
C GLU A 228 -24.84 8.42 18.97
N THR A 229 -24.79 9.76 19.07
CA THR A 229 -25.14 10.61 17.93
C THR A 229 -24.10 10.45 16.81
N GLU A 230 -24.48 10.76 15.57
CA GLU A 230 -23.51 10.75 14.48
C GLU A 230 -22.35 11.70 14.76
N GLU A 231 -22.63 12.87 15.36
CA GLU A 231 -21.62 13.86 15.71
C GLU A 231 -20.58 13.29 16.67
N ASP A 232 -21.01 12.67 17.77
CA ASP A 232 -20.10 12.07 18.77
C ASP A 232 -19.21 10.98 18.17
N LEU A 233 -19.81 10.10 17.37
CA LEU A 233 -19.09 9.01 16.70
C LEU A 233 -18.06 9.57 15.70
N ARG A 234 -18.42 10.59 14.92
CA ARG A 234 -17.51 11.22 13.95
C ARG A 234 -16.38 11.97 14.65
N ASN A 235 -16.68 12.68 15.74
CA ASN A 235 -15.68 13.35 16.56
C ASN A 235 -14.71 12.34 17.17
N SER A 236 -15.17 11.15 17.56
CA SER A 236 -14.33 10.05 18.04
C SER A 236 -13.39 9.52 16.96
N VAL A 237 -13.84 9.41 15.71
CA VAL A 237 -12.97 9.04 14.57
C VAL A 237 -11.94 10.12 14.31
N TYR A 238 -12.34 11.38 14.25
CA TYR A 238 -11.42 12.49 14.00
C TYR A 238 -10.41 12.71 15.13
N GLU A 239 -10.79 12.45 16.38
CA GLU A 239 -9.88 12.49 17.53
C GLU A 239 -8.77 11.45 17.37
N ARG A 240 -9.11 10.18 17.08
CA ARG A 240 -8.12 9.13 16.80
C ARG A 240 -7.20 9.48 15.64
N GLN A 241 -7.73 10.02 14.55
CA GLN A 241 -6.95 10.46 13.40
C GLN A 241 -5.99 11.60 13.76
N ARG A 242 -6.42 12.59 14.56
CA ARG A 242 -5.56 13.68 15.03
C ARG A 242 -4.44 13.16 15.92
N SER A 243 -4.76 12.31 16.90
CA SER A 243 -3.79 11.70 17.81
C SER A 243 -2.75 10.86 17.06
N ALA A 244 -3.19 10.06 16.08
CA ALA A 244 -2.32 9.31 15.18
C ALA A 244 -1.39 10.22 14.35
N ASN A 245 -1.94 11.29 13.76
CA ASN A 245 -1.16 12.24 12.95
C ASN A 245 -0.09 12.98 13.77
N GLN A 246 -0.33 13.24 15.06
CA GLN A 246 0.68 13.86 15.92
C GLN A 246 1.93 12.99 16.04
N ILE A 247 1.76 11.69 16.34
CA ILE A 247 2.90 10.76 16.44
C ILE A 247 3.54 10.57 15.07
N ARG A 248 2.73 10.42 14.01
CA ARG A 248 3.24 10.30 12.64
C ARG A 248 4.17 11.45 12.26
N ASN A 249 3.76 12.69 12.52
CA ASN A 249 4.56 13.87 12.16
C ASN A 249 5.89 13.90 12.92
N LEU A 250 5.92 13.43 14.17
CA LEU A 250 7.17 13.28 14.92
C LEU A 250 8.07 12.23 14.27
N VAL A 251 7.54 11.05 13.97
CA VAL A 251 8.27 9.97 13.30
C VAL A 251 8.85 10.44 11.97
N GLU A 252 8.03 11.07 11.11
CA GLU A 252 8.48 11.55 9.79
C GLU A 252 9.59 12.60 9.89
N LYS A 253 9.51 13.50 10.88
CA LYS A 253 10.57 14.47 11.15
C LYS A 253 11.87 13.78 11.56
N GLU A 254 11.81 12.88 12.53
CA GLU A 254 13.00 12.22 13.07
C GLU A 254 13.62 11.24 12.06
N LEU A 255 12.80 10.49 11.34
CA LEU A 255 13.25 9.54 10.32
C LEU A 255 13.85 10.23 9.08
N SER A 256 13.21 11.28 8.59
CA SER A 256 13.79 12.07 7.48
C SER A 256 15.12 12.72 7.90
N THR A 257 15.22 13.20 9.13
CA THR A 257 16.46 13.71 9.70
C THR A 257 17.53 12.62 9.78
N ALA A 258 17.19 11.41 10.25
CA ALA A 258 18.12 10.28 10.29
C ALA A 258 18.69 9.92 8.90
N HIS A 259 17.87 9.97 7.84
CA HIS A 259 18.37 9.74 6.49
C HIS A 259 19.36 10.80 6.00
N LEU A 260 19.13 12.07 6.37
CA LEU A 260 19.99 13.20 6.02
C LEU A 260 21.29 13.18 6.82
N GLU A 261 21.22 12.86 8.10
CA GLU A 261 22.40 12.67 8.96
C GLU A 261 23.25 11.48 8.48
N ALA A 262 22.62 10.38 8.06
CA ALA A 262 23.32 9.25 7.48
C ALA A 262 24.04 9.62 6.17
N GLN A 263 23.39 10.42 5.29
CA GLN A 263 24.05 10.96 4.10
C GLN A 263 25.28 11.78 4.46
N PHE A 264 25.15 12.68 5.44
CA PHE A 264 26.27 13.50 5.88
C PHE A 264 27.42 12.66 6.47
N ALA A 265 27.11 11.59 7.21
CA ALA A 265 28.12 10.65 7.70
C ALA A 265 28.89 9.99 6.54
N TRP A 266 28.22 9.60 5.45
CA TRP A 266 28.89 9.11 4.25
C TRP A 266 29.82 10.15 3.63
N GLU A 267 29.38 11.40 3.52
CA GLU A 267 30.18 12.52 3.00
C GLU A 267 31.40 12.82 3.89
N LYS A 268 31.34 12.47 5.18
CA LYS A 268 32.46 12.56 6.14
C LYS A 268 33.38 11.33 6.15
N GLY A 269 33.12 10.33 5.32
CA GLY A 269 33.96 9.15 5.19
C GLY A 269 33.61 8.00 6.14
N ALA A 270 32.37 7.95 6.66
CA ALA A 270 31.89 6.78 7.38
C ALA A 270 32.01 5.51 6.52
N THR A 271 32.35 4.40 7.16
CA THR A 271 32.43 3.08 6.51
C THR A 271 31.12 2.31 6.67
N GLU A 272 30.89 1.31 5.80
CA GLU A 272 29.74 0.40 5.92
C GLU A 272 29.69 -0.29 7.29
N ALA A 273 30.85 -0.66 7.84
CA ALA A 273 30.95 -1.28 9.15
C ALA A 273 30.47 -0.34 10.28
N GLN A 274 30.87 0.94 10.24
CA GLN A 274 30.44 1.94 11.22
C GLN A 274 28.94 2.25 11.12
N MET A 275 28.40 2.28 9.90
CA MET A 275 27.00 2.65 9.67
C MET A 275 26.02 1.50 9.86
N LYS A 276 26.48 0.24 9.91
CA LYS A 276 25.64 -0.96 9.94
C LYS A 276 24.45 -0.87 10.89
N ASP A 277 24.70 -0.51 12.16
CA ASP A 277 23.65 -0.45 13.18
C ASP A 277 22.67 0.69 12.93
N ALA A 278 23.17 1.86 12.52
CA ALA A 278 22.34 3.00 12.13
C ALA A 278 21.43 2.67 10.93
N LEU A 279 21.94 1.99 9.89
CA LEU A 279 21.15 1.61 8.72
C LEU A 279 20.06 0.59 9.07
N GLN A 280 20.36 -0.36 9.96
CA GLN A 280 19.35 -1.31 10.45
C GLN A 280 18.25 -0.60 11.23
N LEU A 281 18.61 0.36 12.08
CA LEU A 281 17.63 1.16 12.84
C LEU A 281 16.78 2.05 11.92
N ILE A 282 17.36 2.63 10.87
CA ILE A 282 16.63 3.36 9.83
C ILE A 282 15.63 2.43 9.12
N ARG A 283 16.08 1.24 8.68
CA ARG A 283 15.23 0.23 8.03
C ARG A 283 14.04 -0.14 8.91
N GLN A 284 14.28 -0.46 10.17
CA GLN A 284 13.23 -0.82 11.13
C GLN A 284 12.28 0.35 11.41
N SER A 285 12.81 1.55 11.61
CA SER A 285 11.99 2.74 11.83
C SER A 285 11.08 3.00 10.63
N GLN A 286 11.63 2.98 9.42
CA GLN A 286 10.86 3.22 8.21
C GLN A 286 9.84 2.13 7.95
N TRP A 287 10.19 0.84 8.10
CA TRP A 287 9.25 -0.27 7.97
C TRP A 287 8.03 -0.08 8.89
N ARG A 288 8.27 0.18 10.17
CA ARG A 288 7.22 0.36 11.17
C ARG A 288 6.34 1.57 10.87
N TRP A 289 6.98 2.70 10.54
CA TRP A 289 6.27 3.91 10.14
C TRP A 289 5.36 3.63 8.94
N ASP A 290 5.93 3.06 7.88
CA ASP A 290 5.25 2.83 6.62
C ASP A 290 4.12 1.82 6.78
N TYR A 291 4.34 0.73 7.53
CA TYR A 291 3.30 -0.26 7.84
C TYR A 291 2.08 0.38 8.49
N ALA A 292 2.28 1.28 9.46
CA ALA A 292 1.18 2.03 10.04
C ALA A 292 0.54 2.97 8.98
N VAL A 293 1.31 3.89 8.40
CA VAL A 293 0.74 5.00 7.61
C VAL A 293 0.23 4.60 6.23
N ALA A 294 0.67 3.46 5.69
CA ALA A 294 0.19 2.96 4.41
C ALA A 294 -1.28 2.52 4.49
N SER A 295 -1.78 2.17 5.68
CA SER A 295 -3.22 2.01 5.94
C SER A 295 -3.86 3.34 6.33
N HIS A 296 -4.56 3.97 5.39
CA HIS A 296 -5.23 5.25 5.63
C HIS A 296 -6.36 5.14 6.67
N GLY A 297 -6.98 3.97 6.80
CA GLY A 297 -8.01 3.66 7.79
C GLY A 297 -7.46 3.14 9.12
N GLY A 298 -6.16 2.81 9.21
CA GLY A 298 -5.56 2.09 10.33
C GLY A 298 -5.77 2.74 11.70
N SER A 299 -5.72 4.07 11.76
CA SER A 299 -5.98 4.84 12.99
C SER A 299 -7.41 4.69 13.55
N PHE A 300 -8.37 4.27 12.71
CA PHE A 300 -9.73 3.92 13.14
C PHE A 300 -9.90 2.40 13.29
N HIS A 301 -9.36 1.61 12.36
CA HIS A 301 -9.52 0.15 12.36
C HIS A 301 -8.88 -0.47 13.61
N SER A 302 -7.68 -0.04 13.98
CA SER A 302 -6.97 -0.50 15.18
C SER A 302 -6.14 0.64 15.81
N PRO A 303 -6.78 1.60 16.50
CA PRO A 303 -6.11 2.80 17.01
C PRO A 303 -4.94 2.49 17.97
N VAL A 304 -5.10 1.48 18.82
CA VAL A 304 -4.07 1.10 19.80
C VAL A 304 -2.85 0.51 19.10
N GLU A 305 -3.06 -0.40 18.15
CA GLU A 305 -1.97 -1.01 17.39
C GLU A 305 -1.26 0.02 16.51
N PHE A 306 -2.02 0.86 15.82
CA PHE A 306 -1.49 1.93 14.99
C PHE A 306 -0.56 2.86 15.79
N GLN A 307 -0.99 3.29 16.98
CA GLN A 307 -0.17 4.13 17.86
C GLN A 307 1.05 3.37 18.40
N ARG A 308 0.90 2.09 18.78
CA ARG A 308 2.01 1.24 19.25
C ARG A 308 3.11 1.14 18.19
N ILE A 309 2.75 0.83 16.94
CA ILE A 309 3.68 0.71 15.82
C ILE A 309 4.41 2.04 15.58
N LEU A 310 3.70 3.17 15.57
CA LEU A 310 4.33 4.48 15.40
C LEU A 310 5.27 4.84 16.55
N SER A 311 4.92 4.51 17.80
CA SER A 311 5.83 4.70 18.94
C SER A 311 7.10 3.86 18.81
N LEU A 312 6.98 2.61 18.35
CA LEU A 312 8.13 1.75 18.07
C LEU A 312 9.00 2.26 16.91
N SER A 313 8.37 2.88 15.91
CA SER A 313 9.10 3.55 14.82
C SER A 313 9.89 4.75 15.34
N LEU A 314 9.28 5.59 16.19
CA LEU A 314 9.92 6.77 16.76
C LEU A 314 11.14 6.42 17.62
N ASP A 315 11.04 5.38 18.45
CA ASP A 315 12.18 4.87 19.23
C ASP A 315 13.35 4.44 18.32
N ARG A 316 13.05 3.76 17.20
CA ARG A 316 14.06 3.35 16.22
C ARG A 316 14.69 4.54 15.49
N ALA A 317 13.90 5.56 15.14
CA ALA A 317 14.41 6.80 14.52
C ALA A 317 15.39 7.50 15.45
N HIS A 318 15.03 7.72 16.72
CA HIS A 318 15.92 8.36 17.70
C HIS A 318 17.20 7.55 17.93
N LYS A 319 17.10 6.22 18.02
CA LYS A 319 18.28 5.35 18.14
C LYS A 319 19.17 5.44 16.91
N ALA A 320 18.60 5.48 15.70
CA ALA A 320 19.38 5.66 14.47
C ALA A 320 20.16 6.98 14.51
N ARG A 321 19.50 8.10 14.84
CA ARG A 321 20.16 9.42 14.96
C ARG A 321 21.28 9.42 16.00
N PHE A 322 21.06 8.73 17.14
CA PHE A 322 22.09 8.56 18.17
C PHE A 322 23.31 7.77 17.67
N GLU A 323 23.10 6.64 16.98
CA GLU A 323 24.22 5.87 16.41
C GLU A 323 24.97 6.66 15.33
N ILE A 324 24.25 7.39 14.46
CA ILE A 324 24.87 8.26 13.46
C ILE A 324 25.72 9.34 14.12
N SER A 325 25.24 9.94 15.22
CA SER A 325 25.99 10.96 15.97
C SER A 325 27.28 10.41 16.56
N LYS A 326 27.31 9.15 17.02
CA LYS A 326 28.55 8.51 17.47
C LYS A 326 29.53 8.31 16.32
N VAL A 327 29.07 7.81 15.18
CA VAL A 327 29.90 7.64 13.98
C VAL A 327 30.50 8.99 13.56
N LEU A 328 29.69 10.05 13.55
CA LEU A 328 30.17 11.40 13.25
C LEU A 328 31.21 11.89 14.26
N ALA A 329 31.02 11.62 15.55
CA ALA A 329 31.98 11.98 16.59
C ALA A 329 33.32 11.23 16.43
N GLU A 330 33.31 9.95 16.06
CA GLU A 330 34.51 9.17 15.72
C GLU A 330 35.25 9.76 14.52
N LEU A 331 34.51 10.33 13.57
CA LEU A 331 35.04 11.06 12.41
C LEU A 331 35.43 12.51 12.73
N GLY A 332 35.40 12.92 14.00
CA GLY A 332 35.80 14.25 14.47
C GLY A 332 34.76 15.34 14.27
N TYR A 333 33.48 14.99 14.07
CA TYR A 333 32.38 15.93 13.91
C TYR A 333 31.42 15.88 15.11
N THR A 334 31.33 16.98 15.87
CA THR A 334 30.51 17.08 17.09
C THR A 334 29.47 18.20 17.05
N GLY A 335 29.28 18.83 15.88
CA GLY A 335 28.29 19.90 15.69
C GLY A 335 26.94 19.36 15.21
N ASP A 336 25.99 20.28 15.01
CA ASP A 336 24.69 19.95 14.40
C ASP A 336 24.85 19.74 12.89
N VAL A 337 24.38 18.60 12.39
CA VAL A 337 24.42 18.28 10.95
C VAL A 337 23.65 19.34 10.15
N PRO A 338 24.25 19.94 9.09
CA PRO A 338 23.56 20.91 8.25
C PRO A 338 22.47 20.21 7.43
N LEU A 339 21.20 20.46 7.75
CA LEU A 339 20.07 19.88 7.04
C LEU A 339 19.64 20.73 5.83
N PRO A 340 19.37 20.12 4.66
CA PRO A 340 18.78 20.83 3.54
C PRO A 340 17.35 21.27 3.82
N ASP A 341 16.90 22.29 3.09
CA ASP A 341 15.50 22.70 3.12
C ASP A 341 14.64 21.74 2.28
N ILE A 342 13.88 20.88 2.97
CA ILE A 342 12.87 19.97 2.38
C ILE A 342 11.43 20.36 2.76
N SER A 343 11.19 21.64 3.09
CA SER A 343 9.90 22.16 3.59
C SER A 343 8.73 22.02 2.62
N THR A 344 8.98 21.76 1.33
CA THR A 344 7.95 21.55 0.32
C THR A 344 8.25 20.32 -0.53
N LYS A 345 7.20 19.73 -1.11
CA LYS A 345 7.32 18.62 -2.08
C LYS A 345 8.36 18.93 -3.17
N ALA A 346 8.31 20.11 -3.76
CA ALA A 346 9.23 20.50 -4.84
C ALA A 346 10.69 20.59 -4.36
N LYS A 347 10.93 21.17 -3.18
CA LYS A 347 12.28 21.24 -2.60
C LYS A 347 12.84 19.86 -2.27
N ALA A 348 12.02 19.00 -1.65
CA ALA A 348 12.40 17.62 -1.34
C ALA A 348 12.71 16.81 -2.61
N GLN A 349 11.88 16.89 -3.66
CA GLN A 349 12.10 16.22 -4.94
C GLN A 349 13.37 16.71 -5.64
N LYS A 350 13.61 18.02 -5.66
CA LYS A 350 14.84 18.61 -6.21
C LYS A 350 16.07 18.15 -5.44
N TYR A 351 16.01 18.09 -4.10
CA TYR A 351 17.12 17.66 -3.27
C TYR A 351 17.58 16.23 -3.59
N ILE A 352 16.63 15.33 -3.83
CA ILE A 352 16.93 13.94 -4.22
C ILE A 352 17.19 13.75 -5.73
N GLY A 353 17.34 14.84 -6.48
CA GLY A 353 17.73 14.84 -7.89
C GLY A 353 16.63 14.46 -8.89
N LEU A 354 15.35 14.58 -8.54
CA LEU A 354 14.26 14.32 -9.48
C LEU A 354 13.98 15.53 -10.38
N ASP A 355 14.02 15.33 -11.70
CA ASP A 355 13.51 16.29 -12.67
C ASP A 355 12.02 16.09 -12.89
N MET A 356 11.21 16.81 -12.10
CA MET A 356 9.76 16.64 -12.13
C MET A 356 9.09 17.22 -13.37
N GLU A 357 9.75 18.12 -14.12
CA GLU A 357 9.22 18.64 -15.39
C GLU A 357 9.35 17.57 -16.47
N ILE A 358 10.51 16.90 -16.54
CA ILE A 358 10.72 15.76 -17.45
C ILE A 358 9.80 14.59 -17.08
N GLU A 359 9.70 14.21 -15.80
CA GLU A 359 8.84 13.09 -15.37
C GLU A 359 7.37 13.32 -15.75
N ARG A 360 6.86 14.55 -15.59
CA ARG A 360 5.47 14.90 -15.92
C ARG A 360 5.24 15.00 -17.43
N SER A 361 6.15 15.63 -18.17
CA SER A 361 6.03 15.76 -19.63
C SER A 361 6.09 14.40 -20.33
N ASN A 362 6.99 13.52 -19.91
CA ASN A 362 7.04 12.14 -20.41
C ASN A 362 5.74 11.40 -20.11
N LYS A 363 5.21 11.53 -18.88
CA LYS A 363 3.95 10.88 -18.51
C LYS A 363 2.77 11.37 -19.34
N GLN A 364 2.69 12.68 -19.56
CA GLN A 364 1.67 13.30 -20.40
C GLN A 364 1.77 12.77 -21.83
N TYR A 365 2.97 12.73 -22.40
CA TYR A 365 3.19 12.20 -23.75
C TYR A 365 2.74 10.74 -23.88
N PHE A 366 3.06 9.90 -22.89
CA PHE A 366 2.57 8.53 -22.81
C PHE A 366 1.03 8.45 -22.79
N GLN A 367 0.38 9.27 -21.96
CA GLN A 367 -1.08 9.31 -21.86
C GLN A 367 -1.75 9.75 -23.16
N GLU A 368 -1.14 10.67 -23.90
CA GLU A 368 -1.70 11.19 -25.15
C GLU A 368 -1.44 10.25 -26.35
N THR A 369 -0.43 9.39 -26.28
CA THR A 369 0.02 8.60 -27.44
C THR A 369 -0.15 7.09 -27.32
N VAL A 370 0.05 6.51 -26.14
CA VAL A 370 0.02 5.05 -25.92
C VAL A 370 -1.34 4.61 -25.39
N VAL A 371 -1.87 5.29 -24.37
CA VAL A 371 -3.16 4.93 -23.74
C VAL A 371 -4.33 4.87 -24.75
N PRO A 372 -4.49 5.82 -25.71
CA PRO A 372 -5.55 5.72 -26.71
C PRO A 372 -5.41 4.49 -27.62
N LYS A 373 -4.17 4.03 -27.89
CA LYS A 373 -3.91 2.82 -28.67
C LYS A 373 -4.30 1.56 -27.88
N TRP A 374 -4.00 1.52 -26.58
CA TRP A 374 -4.45 0.46 -25.70
C TRP A 374 -5.98 0.35 -25.69
N LEU A 375 -6.68 1.46 -25.46
CA LEU A 375 -8.14 1.48 -25.44
C LEU A 375 -8.76 1.12 -26.81
N LYS A 376 -8.16 1.56 -27.91
CA LYS A 376 -8.60 1.17 -29.26
C LYS A 376 -8.45 -0.33 -29.49
N THR A 377 -7.33 -0.91 -29.08
CA THR A 377 -7.07 -2.35 -29.19
C THR A 377 -8.04 -3.15 -28.33
N ALA A 378 -8.23 -2.75 -27.07
CA ALA A 378 -9.20 -3.36 -26.16
C ALA A 378 -10.62 -3.32 -26.72
N LYS A 379 -11.04 -2.20 -27.31
CA LYS A 379 -12.35 -2.06 -27.95
C LYS A 379 -12.49 -2.96 -29.16
N ASN A 380 -11.49 -3.02 -30.03
CA ASN A 380 -11.49 -3.92 -31.20
C ASN A 380 -11.57 -5.40 -30.80
N ASN A 381 -10.99 -5.75 -29.65
CA ASN A 381 -11.00 -7.10 -29.08
C ASN A 381 -12.22 -7.36 -28.17
N ASN A 382 -13.21 -6.46 -28.13
CA ASN A 382 -14.40 -6.54 -27.26
C ASN A 382 -14.08 -6.70 -25.77
N ARG A 383 -12.97 -6.13 -25.30
CA ARG A 383 -12.56 -6.11 -23.88
C ARG A 383 -13.06 -4.88 -23.13
N LEU A 384 -13.32 -3.80 -23.85
CA LEU A 384 -13.88 -2.57 -23.29
C LEU A 384 -15.28 -2.36 -23.86
N VAL A 385 -16.30 -2.61 -23.04
CA VAL A 385 -17.66 -2.18 -23.37
C VAL A 385 -17.69 -0.67 -23.13
N SER A 386 -17.71 0.12 -24.20
CA SER A 386 -18.09 1.53 -24.05
C SER A 386 -19.49 1.54 -23.44
N LEU A 387 -19.63 2.00 -22.19
CA LEU A 387 -20.91 2.44 -21.68
C LEU A 387 -21.46 3.39 -22.76
N LYS A 388 -22.51 2.95 -23.45
CA LYS A 388 -23.21 3.78 -24.43
C LYS A 388 -23.91 4.93 -23.73
#